data_AF-F4L1T2-F1
#
_entry.id   AF-F4L1T2-F1
#
_cell.length_a   1.000
_cell.length_b   1.000
_cell.length_c   1.000
_cell.angle_alpha   90.00
_cell.angle_beta   90.00
_cell.angle_gamma   90.00
#
_symmetry.space_group_name_H-M   'P 1'
#
loop_
_entity.id
_entity.type
_entity.pdbx_description
1 polymer ?
#
loop_
_entity_poly.entity_id
_entity_poly.type
_entity_poly.pdbx_seq_one_letter_code
_entity_poly.pdbx_strand_id
1 'polypeptide(L)'
;MQLKKIQEVLEQFKTHLESEQKEQHLYVYESQKIFQENWDLNVSDLAGMFNRSLNNTQTRRLWNRENYEPKRMMLEFWRMQPDFVKQMFQDLFNEAKSSDGRVGRFVFYCDELLTEYLEKHPRSREGKHFHQDGYQMVSLYLTFRYPDQYTLYALDRFKRLLTTLGTPEIPATHDFERFCKVTRTIWGFMQKDEALMEAHRARLEEGKHYQGESLLPVYELMQII
;
A
#
# COMPACT_ATOMS: atom_id res chain seq x y z
N MET A 1 4.80 22.76 -3.18
CA MET A 1 3.39 22.66 -2.77
C MET A 1 2.98 23.98 -2.14
N GLN A 2 1.76 24.47 -2.39
CA GLN A 2 1.28 25.74 -1.84
C GLN A 2 0.49 25.49 -0.55
N LEU A 3 0.83 26.17 0.55
CA LEU A 3 0.20 25.96 1.86
C LEU A 3 -1.31 26.14 1.82
N LYS A 4 -1.80 27.19 1.15
CA LYS A 4 -3.23 27.47 1.00
C LYS A 4 -3.97 26.29 0.34
N LYS A 5 -3.39 25.70 -0.71
CA LYS A 5 -3.96 24.55 -1.41
C LYS A 5 -3.96 23.28 -0.55
N ILE A 6 -2.95 23.08 0.31
CA ILE A 6 -2.96 21.99 1.29
C ILE A 6 -4.14 22.17 2.24
N GLN A 7 -4.32 23.37 2.80
CA GLN A 7 -5.44 23.67 3.70
C GLN A 7 -6.79 23.43 3.03
N GLU A 8 -6.98 23.91 1.79
CA GLU A 8 -8.22 23.70 1.02
C GLU A 8 -8.56 22.21 0.83
N VAL A 9 -7.56 21.36 0.57
CA VAL A 9 -7.79 19.92 0.40
C VAL A 9 -8.08 19.24 1.75
N LEU A 10 -7.49 19.70 2.85
CA LEU A 10 -7.81 19.17 4.19
C LEU A 10 -9.23 19.52 4.61
N GLU A 11 -9.73 20.71 4.28
CA GLU A 11 -11.14 21.08 4.49
C GLU A 11 -12.10 20.20 3.67
N GLN A 12 -11.76 19.91 2.39
CA GLN A 12 -12.52 18.96 1.58
C GLN A 12 -12.55 17.57 2.21
N PHE A 13 -11.42 17.12 2.77
CA PHE A 13 -11.37 15.83 3.45
C PHE A 13 -12.20 15.80 4.74
N LYS A 14 -12.19 16.87 5.55
CA LYS A 14 -13.09 16.99 6.71
C LYS A 14 -14.57 16.91 6.31
N THR A 15 -14.94 17.58 5.22
CA THR A 15 -16.31 17.50 4.67
C THR A 15 -16.65 16.07 4.26
N HIS A 16 -15.71 15.35 3.65
CA HIS A 16 -15.90 13.93 3.32
C HIS A 16 -16.09 13.05 4.56
N LEU A 17 -15.36 13.32 5.66
CA LEU A 17 -15.50 12.58 6.93
C LEU A 17 -16.86 12.77 7.60
N GLU A 18 -17.61 13.82 7.26
CA GLU A 18 -18.98 14.07 7.72
C GLU A 18 -20.05 13.52 6.78
N SER A 19 -19.66 13.09 5.58
CA SER A 19 -20.59 12.60 4.54
C SER A 19 -21.02 11.15 4.75
N GLU A 20 -22.05 10.72 4.01
CA GLU A 20 -22.48 9.32 3.93
C GLU A 20 -21.39 8.39 3.37
N GLN A 21 -20.39 8.93 2.67
CA GLN A 21 -19.31 8.16 2.05
C GLN A 21 -18.08 7.98 2.96
N LYS A 22 -18.11 8.53 4.19
CA LYS A 22 -16.96 8.51 5.13
C LYS A 22 -16.42 7.11 5.45
N GLU A 23 -17.21 6.07 5.21
CA GLU A 23 -16.88 4.67 5.52
C GLU A 23 -16.45 3.86 4.29
N GLN A 24 -16.49 4.44 3.09
CA GLN A 24 -16.30 3.75 1.81
C GLN A 24 -14.97 2.96 1.72
N HIS A 25 -13.93 3.42 2.41
CA HIS A 25 -12.59 2.84 2.35
C HIS A 25 -12.15 2.11 3.64
N LEU A 26 -13.06 1.89 4.60
CA LEU A 26 -12.71 1.26 5.88
C LEU A 26 -12.20 -0.19 5.74
N TYR A 27 -12.54 -0.89 4.66
CA TYR A 27 -11.97 -2.20 4.33
C TYR A 27 -10.43 -2.20 4.23
N VAL A 28 -9.80 -1.07 3.91
CA VAL A 28 -8.33 -0.98 3.86
C VAL A 28 -7.73 -1.02 5.26
N TYR A 29 -8.40 -0.43 6.25
CA TYR A 29 -7.96 -0.43 7.65
C TYR A 29 -8.10 -1.81 8.29
N GLU A 30 -9.16 -2.55 7.94
CA GLU A 30 -9.27 -3.97 8.31
C GLU A 30 -8.10 -4.77 7.72
N SER A 31 -7.77 -4.54 6.44
CA SER A 31 -6.64 -5.21 5.78
C SER A 31 -5.30 -4.90 6.46
N GLN A 32 -5.07 -3.63 6.82
CA GLN A 32 -3.87 -3.21 7.56
C GLN A 32 -3.80 -3.88 8.95
N LYS A 33 -4.92 -3.97 9.66
CA LYS A 33 -5.00 -4.68 10.95
C LYS A 33 -4.65 -6.17 10.79
N ILE A 34 -5.31 -6.85 9.85
CA ILE A 34 -5.07 -8.28 9.59
C ILE A 34 -3.61 -8.54 9.26
N PHE A 35 -2.98 -7.68 8.44
CA PHE A 35 -1.57 -7.80 8.13
C PHE A 35 -0.69 -7.64 9.37
N GLN A 36 -0.92 -6.60 10.18
CA GLN A 36 -0.15 -6.35 11.41
C GLN A 36 -0.25 -7.51 12.42
N GLU A 37 -1.41 -8.15 12.52
CA GLU A 37 -1.63 -9.26 13.46
C GLU A 37 -1.03 -10.59 12.99
N ASN A 38 -0.83 -10.77 11.68
CA ASN A 38 -0.39 -12.05 11.12
C ASN A 38 1.05 -12.05 10.63
N TRP A 39 1.62 -10.89 10.26
CA TRP A 39 2.91 -10.85 9.59
C TRP A 39 4.09 -11.12 10.52
N ASP A 40 4.66 -12.32 10.41
CA ASP A 40 5.89 -12.71 11.11
C ASP A 40 6.78 -13.57 10.21
N LEU A 41 7.99 -13.09 9.92
CA LEU A 41 8.96 -13.80 9.07
C LEU A 41 9.76 -14.87 9.82
N ASN A 42 9.52 -15.07 11.12
CA ASN A 42 10.22 -16.06 11.94
C ASN A 42 9.45 -17.39 12.07
N VAL A 43 8.23 -17.45 11.56
CA VAL A 43 7.44 -18.69 11.56
C VAL A 43 7.96 -19.70 10.53
N SER A 44 7.65 -20.97 10.74
CA SER A 44 7.98 -22.05 9.81
C SER A 44 7.12 -22.04 8.54
N ASP A 45 5.81 -21.80 8.68
CA ASP A 45 4.86 -21.73 7.56
C ASP A 45 4.73 -20.29 7.02
N LEU A 46 5.74 -19.87 6.26
CA LEU A 46 5.79 -18.53 5.67
C LEU A 46 4.71 -18.29 4.61
N ALA A 47 4.36 -19.32 3.82
CA ALA A 47 3.29 -19.24 2.82
C ALA A 47 1.91 -19.07 3.50
N GLY A 48 1.63 -19.84 4.55
CA GLY A 48 0.40 -19.72 5.32
C GLY A 48 0.32 -18.39 6.07
N MET A 49 1.43 -17.90 6.63
CA MET A 49 1.53 -16.56 7.20
C MET A 49 1.14 -15.50 6.17
N PHE A 50 1.79 -15.48 5.00
CA PHE A 50 1.49 -14.54 3.93
C PHE A 50 0.02 -14.61 3.51
N ASN A 51 -0.55 -15.82 3.40
CA ASN A 51 -1.94 -16.00 3.02
C ASN A 51 -2.91 -15.37 4.03
N ARG A 52 -2.66 -15.54 5.34
CA ARG A 52 -3.49 -14.98 6.42
C ARG A 52 -3.33 -13.46 6.52
N SER A 53 -2.13 -12.93 6.30
CA SER A 53 -1.85 -11.49 6.32
C SER A 53 -2.62 -10.69 5.25
N LEU A 54 -3.13 -11.35 4.19
CA LEU A 54 -3.94 -10.74 3.15
C LEU A 54 -5.33 -11.38 3.06
N ASN A 55 -6.08 -11.39 4.16
CA ASN A 55 -7.37 -12.09 4.26
C ASN A 55 -8.53 -11.20 4.73
N ASN A 56 -8.81 -10.13 3.98
CA ASN A 56 -9.90 -9.21 4.28
C ASN A 56 -11.29 -9.84 4.08
N THR A 57 -12.21 -9.56 5.00
CA THR A 57 -13.56 -10.14 5.03
C THR A 57 -14.55 -9.45 4.07
N GLN A 58 -14.28 -8.19 3.69
CA GLN A 58 -15.15 -7.38 2.85
C GLN A 58 -14.79 -7.47 1.36
N THR A 59 -13.50 -7.55 1.03
CA THR A 59 -13.04 -7.49 -0.37
C THR A 59 -11.67 -8.13 -0.56
N ARG A 60 -11.47 -8.70 -1.75
CA ARG A 60 -10.16 -9.18 -2.22
C ARG A 60 -9.54 -8.27 -3.27
N ARG A 61 -10.24 -7.19 -3.65
CA ARG A 61 -9.85 -6.28 -4.75
C ARG A 61 -8.52 -5.58 -4.52
N LEU A 62 -8.00 -5.57 -3.30
CA LEU A 62 -6.67 -5.04 -3.02
C LEU A 62 -5.53 -5.87 -3.65
N TRP A 63 -5.76 -7.17 -3.92
CA TRP A 63 -4.72 -8.09 -4.43
C TRP A 63 -5.26 -9.20 -5.35
N ASN A 64 -6.54 -9.13 -5.73
CA ASN A 64 -7.16 -10.02 -6.70
C ASN A 64 -8.26 -9.27 -7.47
N ARG A 65 -8.10 -9.15 -8.79
CA ARG A 65 -9.06 -8.60 -9.75
C ARG A 65 -8.99 -9.41 -11.05
N GLU A 66 -9.86 -9.11 -12.00
CA GLU A 66 -9.79 -9.71 -13.33
C GLU A 66 -8.41 -9.47 -13.96
N ASN A 67 -7.75 -10.55 -14.38
CA ASN A 67 -6.38 -10.54 -14.93
C ASN A 67 -5.32 -9.90 -14.01
N TYR A 68 -5.51 -9.98 -12.68
CA TYR A 68 -4.57 -9.44 -11.70
C TYR A 68 -4.61 -10.25 -10.40
N GLU A 69 -3.61 -11.12 -10.20
CA GLU A 69 -3.57 -12.03 -9.04
C GLU A 69 -2.19 -12.08 -8.33
N PRO A 70 -1.62 -10.93 -7.91
CA PRO A 70 -0.30 -10.89 -7.26
C PRO A 70 -0.23 -11.75 -6.00
N LYS A 71 -1.29 -11.82 -5.18
CA LYS A 71 -1.32 -12.67 -3.98
C LYS A 71 -1.13 -14.14 -4.33
N ARG A 72 -1.81 -14.63 -5.37
CA ARG A 72 -1.70 -16.03 -5.80
C ARG A 72 -0.29 -16.33 -6.26
N MET A 73 0.29 -15.45 -7.08
CA MET A 73 1.66 -15.63 -7.57
C MET A 73 2.71 -15.57 -6.48
N MET A 74 2.58 -14.63 -5.53
CA MET A 74 3.48 -14.58 -4.38
C MET A 74 3.37 -15.82 -3.50
N LEU A 75 2.18 -16.45 -3.40
CA LEU A 75 2.03 -17.74 -2.71
C LEU A 75 2.78 -18.87 -3.42
N GLU A 76 2.79 -18.90 -4.76
CA GLU A 76 3.61 -19.88 -5.48
C GLU A 76 5.10 -19.65 -5.24
N PHE A 77 5.54 -18.39 -5.21
CA PHE A 77 6.91 -18.04 -4.86
C PHE A 77 7.29 -18.45 -3.44
N TRP A 78 6.42 -18.22 -2.45
CA TRP A 78 6.65 -18.68 -1.07
C TRP A 78 6.80 -20.19 -0.96
N ARG A 79 6.02 -20.96 -1.72
CA ARG A 79 6.11 -22.43 -1.73
C ARG A 79 7.36 -22.92 -2.44
N MET A 80 7.78 -22.21 -3.49
CA MET A 80 8.91 -22.60 -4.34
C MET A 80 10.26 -22.21 -3.73
N GLN A 81 10.37 -21.01 -3.17
CA GLN A 81 11.62 -20.39 -2.70
C GLN A 81 11.42 -19.60 -1.39
N PRO A 82 11.02 -20.25 -0.27
CA PRO A 82 10.63 -19.56 0.95
C PRO A 82 11.72 -18.66 1.55
N ASP A 83 12.97 -19.13 1.59
CA ASP A 83 14.08 -18.36 2.16
C ASP A 83 14.43 -17.13 1.31
N PHE A 84 14.39 -17.28 -0.02
CA PHE A 84 14.64 -16.17 -0.93
C PHE A 84 13.53 -15.11 -0.83
N VAL A 85 12.26 -15.52 -0.82
CA VAL A 85 11.14 -14.58 -0.67
C VAL A 85 11.18 -13.89 0.70
N LYS A 86 11.55 -14.61 1.77
CA LYS A 86 11.82 -14.00 3.09
C LYS A 86 12.89 -12.90 2.99
N GLN A 87 14.01 -13.18 2.34
CA GLN A 87 15.08 -12.20 2.13
C GLN A 87 14.62 -11.01 1.28
N MET A 88 13.77 -11.22 0.28
CA MET A 88 13.16 -10.15 -0.52
C MET A 88 12.31 -9.22 0.35
N PHE A 89 11.44 -9.75 1.21
CA PHE A 89 10.64 -8.93 2.11
C PHE A 89 11.51 -8.23 3.17
N GLN A 90 12.55 -8.88 3.68
CA GLN A 90 13.51 -8.22 4.58
C GLN A 90 14.22 -7.04 3.90
N ASP A 91 14.61 -7.18 2.63
CA ASP A 91 15.20 -6.07 1.87
C ASP A 91 14.17 -4.97 1.58
N LEU A 92 12.95 -5.34 1.17
CA LEU A 92 11.85 -4.39 0.96
C LEU A 92 11.55 -3.60 2.22
N PHE A 93 11.67 -4.20 3.40
CA PHE A 93 11.37 -3.56 4.68
C PHE A 93 12.58 -2.90 5.35
N ASN A 94 13.74 -2.87 4.70
CA ASN A 94 14.94 -2.26 5.24
C ASN A 94 14.95 -0.72 5.04
N GLU A 95 14.34 0.02 5.97
CA GLU A 95 14.22 1.48 5.91
C GLU A 95 15.58 2.25 5.89
N ALA A 96 16.72 1.58 6.12
CA ALA A 96 18.04 2.19 5.95
C ALA A 96 18.43 2.39 4.47
N LYS A 97 17.71 1.75 3.53
CA LYS A 97 17.93 1.87 2.08
C LYS A 97 16.84 2.75 1.44
N SER A 98 17.18 3.40 0.33
CA SER A 98 16.22 4.25 -0.41
C SER A 98 14.97 3.48 -0.82
N SER A 99 13.81 4.14 -0.76
CA SER A 99 12.52 3.54 -1.10
C SER A 99 12.48 3.08 -2.55
N ASP A 100 12.96 3.90 -3.50
CA ASP A 100 13.02 3.55 -4.92
C ASP A 100 13.89 2.31 -5.17
N GLY A 101 15.05 2.23 -4.50
CA GLY A 101 15.95 1.09 -4.62
C GLY A 101 15.31 -0.20 -4.09
N ARG A 102 14.54 -0.13 -3.00
CA ARG A 102 13.86 -1.30 -2.41
C ARG A 102 12.70 -1.78 -3.26
N VAL A 103 11.81 -0.89 -3.70
CA VAL A 103 10.67 -1.29 -4.53
C VAL A 103 11.13 -1.81 -5.90
N GLY A 104 12.15 -1.18 -6.49
CA GLY A 104 12.75 -1.64 -7.75
C GLY A 104 13.39 -3.03 -7.62
N ARG A 105 14.19 -3.27 -6.58
CA ARG A 105 14.77 -4.60 -6.32
C ARG A 105 13.71 -5.67 -6.06
N PHE A 106 12.65 -5.33 -5.33
CA PHE A 106 11.57 -6.29 -5.07
C PHE A 106 10.89 -6.75 -6.37
N VAL A 107 10.59 -5.82 -7.28
CA VAL A 107 10.01 -6.15 -8.59
C VAL A 107 10.97 -6.99 -9.43
N PHE A 108 12.26 -6.62 -9.46
CA PHE A 108 13.29 -7.40 -10.15
C PHE A 108 13.37 -8.84 -9.62
N TYR A 109 13.36 -9.04 -8.31
CA TYR A 109 13.38 -10.40 -7.74
C TYR A 109 12.11 -11.20 -8.05
N CYS A 110 10.95 -10.55 -8.20
CA CYS A 110 9.75 -11.20 -8.72
C CYS A 110 9.90 -11.66 -10.19
N ASP A 111 10.66 -10.92 -11.02
CA ASP A 111 10.96 -11.33 -12.40
C ASP A 111 11.83 -12.60 -12.43
N GLU A 112 12.85 -12.66 -11.58
CA GLU A 112 13.72 -13.85 -11.43
C GLU A 112 12.92 -15.08 -10.97
N LEU A 113 12.07 -14.91 -9.95
CA LEU A 113 11.21 -15.99 -9.46
C LEU A 113 10.16 -16.44 -10.48
N LEU A 114 9.64 -15.53 -11.30
CA LEU A 114 8.73 -15.90 -12.38
C LEU A 114 9.45 -16.76 -13.42
N THR A 115 10.69 -16.43 -13.75
CA THR A 115 11.51 -17.22 -14.68
C THR A 115 11.72 -18.63 -14.16
N GLU A 116 12.15 -18.78 -12.90
CA GLU A 116 12.33 -20.08 -12.27
C GLU A 116 11.01 -20.88 -12.17
N TYR A 117 9.90 -20.20 -11.84
CA TYR A 117 8.57 -20.81 -11.82
C TYR A 117 8.20 -21.38 -13.19
N LEU A 118 8.45 -20.64 -14.28
CA LEU A 118 8.15 -21.10 -15.63
C LEU A 118 9.00 -22.30 -16.07
N GLU A 119 10.26 -22.37 -15.65
CA GLU A 119 11.13 -23.53 -15.88
C GLU A 119 10.60 -24.79 -15.19
N LYS A 120 10.13 -24.65 -13.95
CA LYS A 120 9.52 -25.76 -13.17
C LYS A 120 8.12 -26.13 -13.65
N HIS A 121 7.42 -25.20 -14.30
CA HIS A 121 6.04 -25.36 -14.77
C HIS A 121 5.91 -25.03 -16.27
N PRO A 122 6.53 -25.81 -17.18
CA PRO A 122 6.59 -25.50 -18.62
C PRO A 122 5.23 -25.52 -19.33
N ARG A 123 4.19 -26.09 -18.70
CA ARG A 123 2.80 -26.09 -19.18
C ARG A 123 1.94 -24.98 -18.57
N SER A 124 2.51 -24.19 -17.67
CA SER A 124 1.82 -23.07 -17.06
C SER A 124 1.42 -22.08 -18.14
N ARG A 125 0.19 -21.57 -18.05
CA ARG A 125 -0.29 -20.45 -18.88
C ARG A 125 0.00 -19.10 -18.23
N GLU A 126 0.57 -19.12 -17.02
CA GLU A 126 0.92 -17.93 -16.27
C GLU A 126 2.20 -17.32 -16.81
N GLY A 127 2.16 -16.05 -17.18
CA GLY A 127 3.32 -15.33 -17.69
C GLY A 127 3.57 -14.02 -16.92
N LYS A 128 2.91 -13.81 -15.79
CA LYS A 128 2.97 -12.58 -15.00
C LYS A 128 3.03 -12.89 -13.52
N HIS A 129 3.77 -12.07 -12.78
CA HIS A 129 3.73 -12.05 -11.31
C HIS A 129 2.93 -10.88 -10.75
N PHE A 130 2.48 -9.95 -11.62
CA PHE A 130 1.62 -8.82 -11.31
C PHE A 130 2.20 -7.72 -10.39
N HIS A 131 3.47 -7.78 -10.00
CA HIS A 131 4.13 -6.72 -9.23
C HIS A 131 4.79 -5.63 -10.11
N GLN A 132 4.71 -5.75 -11.44
CA GLN A 132 5.05 -4.70 -12.41
C GLN A 132 3.91 -3.67 -12.58
N ASP A 133 3.04 -3.52 -11.59
CA ASP A 133 1.81 -2.73 -11.60
C ASP A 133 2.02 -1.24 -11.29
N GLY A 134 3.25 -0.76 -11.48
CA GLY A 134 3.65 0.58 -11.06
C GLY A 134 3.74 0.72 -9.55
N TYR A 135 4.18 -0.33 -8.84
CA TYR A 135 4.35 -0.37 -7.37
C TYR A 135 3.06 -0.35 -6.55
N GLN A 136 1.88 -0.63 -7.13
CA GLN A 136 0.63 -0.68 -6.36
C GLN A 136 0.71 -1.78 -5.30
N MET A 137 1.02 -3.02 -5.69
CA MET A 137 1.14 -4.12 -4.73
C MET A 137 2.30 -3.93 -3.75
N VAL A 138 3.43 -3.42 -4.24
CA VAL A 138 4.62 -3.18 -3.39
C VAL A 138 4.34 -2.11 -2.33
N SER A 139 3.64 -1.04 -2.71
CA SER A 139 3.20 0.00 -1.77
C SER A 139 2.20 -0.53 -0.74
N LEU A 140 1.36 -1.51 -1.09
CA LEU A 140 0.45 -2.15 -0.15
C LEU A 140 1.22 -2.89 0.94
N TYR A 141 2.25 -3.66 0.59
CA TYR A 141 3.10 -4.33 1.58
C TYR A 141 3.75 -3.31 2.53
N LEU A 142 4.28 -2.21 2.00
CA LEU A 142 4.89 -1.15 2.79
C LEU A 142 3.88 -0.42 3.70
N THR A 143 2.71 -0.08 3.16
CA THR A 143 1.60 0.57 3.89
C THR A 143 1.13 -0.29 5.05
N PHE A 144 1.06 -1.60 4.83
CA PHE A 144 0.60 -2.50 5.87
C PHE A 144 1.69 -2.83 6.88
N ARG A 145 2.97 -2.88 6.49
CA ARG A 145 4.08 -3.13 7.40
C ARG A 145 4.48 -1.92 8.24
N TYR A 146 4.45 -0.73 7.65
CA TYR A 146 4.84 0.55 8.26
C TYR A 146 3.74 1.61 8.05
N PRO A 147 2.62 1.48 8.79
CA PRO A 147 1.45 2.34 8.65
C PRO A 147 1.73 3.84 8.75
N ASP A 148 2.71 4.22 9.56
CA ASP A 148 3.12 5.60 9.85
C ASP A 148 4.11 6.18 8.82
N GLN A 149 4.56 5.38 7.84
CA GLN A 149 5.53 5.80 6.83
C GLN A 149 4.99 5.79 5.40
N TYR A 150 4.05 4.90 5.08
CA TYR A 150 3.59 4.67 3.71
C TYR A 150 2.07 4.64 3.59
N THR A 151 1.60 4.95 2.38
CA THR A 151 0.20 4.78 1.97
C THR A 151 0.13 4.18 0.58
N LEU A 152 -1.08 3.78 0.17
CA LEU A 152 -1.28 3.07 -1.10
C LEU A 152 -0.96 3.98 -2.29
N TYR A 153 -0.13 3.48 -3.20
CA TYR A 153 0.32 4.20 -4.37
C TYR A 153 -0.58 3.96 -5.57
N ALA A 154 -0.82 5.03 -6.34
CA ALA A 154 -1.32 4.96 -7.71
C ALA A 154 -0.85 6.21 -8.46
N LEU A 155 -0.21 6.05 -9.63
CA LEU A 155 0.39 7.17 -10.36
C LEU A 155 -0.63 8.26 -10.70
N ASP A 156 -1.80 7.89 -11.19
CA ASP A 156 -2.83 8.86 -11.58
C ASP A 156 -3.37 9.66 -10.39
N ARG A 157 -3.50 9.01 -9.24
CA ARG A 157 -3.89 9.68 -7.99
C ARG A 157 -2.80 10.62 -7.50
N PHE A 158 -1.54 10.21 -7.61
CA PHE A 158 -0.41 11.06 -7.26
C PHE A 158 -0.29 12.29 -8.18
N LYS A 159 -0.48 12.11 -9.48
CA LYS A 159 -0.50 13.22 -10.46
C LYS A 159 -1.61 14.23 -10.16
N ARG A 160 -2.82 13.75 -9.82
CA ARG A 160 -3.93 14.60 -9.39
C ARG A 160 -3.58 15.36 -8.13
N LEU A 161 -3.09 14.68 -7.09
CA LEU A 161 -2.65 15.30 -5.85
C LEU A 161 -1.64 16.42 -6.09
N LEU A 162 -0.58 16.17 -6.86
CA LEU A 162 0.45 17.18 -7.15
C LEU A 162 -0.12 18.41 -7.88
N THR A 163 -1.02 18.17 -8.84
CA THR A 163 -1.74 19.23 -9.57
C THR A 163 -2.59 20.06 -8.60
N THR A 164 -3.39 19.40 -7.78
CA THR A 164 -4.25 20.02 -6.77
C THR A 164 -3.44 20.85 -5.77
N LEU A 165 -2.26 20.37 -5.37
CA LEU A 165 -1.34 21.08 -4.47
C LEU A 165 -0.52 22.20 -5.15
N GLY A 166 -0.74 22.45 -6.45
CA GLY A 166 -0.06 23.50 -7.21
C GLY A 166 1.43 23.25 -7.40
N THR A 167 1.81 21.99 -7.61
CA THR A 167 3.20 21.61 -7.89
C THR A 167 3.48 21.79 -9.38
N PRO A 168 4.54 22.53 -9.78
CA PRO A 168 4.77 22.88 -11.18
C PRO A 168 5.24 21.69 -12.02
N GLU A 169 6.04 20.79 -11.44
CA GLU A 169 6.58 19.63 -12.12
C GLU A 169 5.83 18.37 -11.71
N ILE A 170 5.09 17.79 -12.65
CA ILE A 170 4.35 16.53 -12.49
C ILE A 170 5.15 15.41 -13.16
N PRO A 171 5.53 14.34 -12.44
CA PRO A 171 6.32 13.27 -13.02
C PRO A 171 5.54 12.53 -14.12
N ALA A 172 6.20 12.25 -15.24
CA ALA A 172 5.60 11.49 -16.34
C ALA A 172 5.45 10.00 -15.98
N THR A 173 6.46 9.46 -15.30
CA THR A 173 6.61 8.06 -14.88
C THR A 173 6.46 7.91 -13.36
N HIS A 174 6.64 6.69 -12.86
CA HIS A 174 6.64 6.41 -11.42
C HIS A 174 7.80 7.11 -10.71
N ASP A 175 7.47 7.80 -9.61
CA ASP A 175 8.40 8.49 -8.71
C ASP A 175 7.96 8.18 -7.28
N PHE A 176 8.37 7.01 -6.78
CA PHE A 176 7.85 6.46 -5.54
C PHE A 176 8.48 7.16 -4.33
N GLU A 177 9.76 7.53 -4.38
CA GLU A 177 10.39 8.33 -3.33
C GLU A 177 9.72 9.70 -3.14
N ARG A 178 9.44 10.44 -4.22
CA ARG A 178 8.72 11.72 -4.10
C ARG A 178 7.30 11.52 -3.58
N PHE A 179 6.61 10.47 -4.02
CA PHE A 179 5.30 10.11 -3.47
C PHE A 179 5.35 9.92 -1.95
N CYS A 180 6.32 9.15 -1.43
CA CYS A 180 6.49 8.93 0.00
C CYS A 180 6.77 10.23 0.77
N LYS A 181 7.58 11.14 0.20
CA LYS A 181 7.85 12.46 0.80
C LYS A 181 6.60 13.35 0.86
N VAL A 182 5.85 13.42 -0.24
CA VAL A 182 4.65 14.25 -0.34
C VAL A 182 3.55 13.75 0.59
N THR A 183 3.29 12.44 0.59
CA THR A 183 2.24 11.85 1.44
C THR A 183 2.55 11.99 2.93
N ARG A 184 3.81 11.78 3.36
CA ARG A 184 4.23 12.07 4.74
C ARG A 184 4.12 13.56 5.10
N THR A 185 4.38 14.46 4.16
CA THR A 185 4.19 15.90 4.40
C THR A 185 2.73 16.22 4.67
N ILE A 186 1.81 15.70 3.85
CA ILE A 186 0.35 15.89 4.03
C ILE A 186 -0.10 15.28 5.35
N TRP A 187 0.38 14.07 5.68
CA TRP A 187 0.10 13.43 6.96
C TRP A 187 0.50 14.30 8.14
N GLY A 188 1.68 14.92 8.11
CA GLY A 188 2.13 15.85 9.15
C GLY A 188 1.27 17.12 9.27
N PHE A 189 0.50 17.51 8.25
CA PHE A 189 -0.52 18.54 8.37
C PHE A 189 -1.83 17.99 8.96
N MET A 190 -2.27 16.80 8.55
CA MET A 190 -3.45 16.14 9.12
C MET A 190 -3.31 15.92 10.62
N GLN A 191 -2.16 15.44 11.09
CA GLN A 191 -1.90 15.19 12.51
C GLN A 191 -2.02 16.45 13.39
N LYS A 192 -1.89 17.65 12.82
CA LYS A 192 -2.03 18.92 13.54
C LYS A 192 -3.46 19.44 13.58
N ASP A 193 -4.36 18.87 12.79
CA ASP A 193 -5.79 19.20 12.80
C ASP A 193 -6.53 18.19 13.70
N GLU A 194 -6.70 18.56 14.96
CA GLU A 194 -7.32 17.69 15.98
C GLU A 194 -8.72 17.27 15.59
N ALA A 195 -9.53 18.18 15.05
CA ALA A 195 -10.90 17.90 14.63
C ALA A 195 -10.96 16.88 13.48
N LEU A 196 -10.08 17.01 12.48
CA LEU A 196 -9.93 16.03 11.41
C LEU A 196 -9.57 14.65 11.98
N MET A 197 -8.59 14.62 12.89
CA MET A 197 -8.12 13.37 13.48
C MET A 197 -9.16 12.71 14.38
N GLU A 198 -9.95 13.49 15.12
CA GLU A 198 -11.08 12.98 15.91
C GLU A 198 -12.18 12.43 15.01
N ALA A 199 -12.58 13.16 13.97
CA ALA A 199 -13.56 12.69 13.00
C ALA A 199 -13.11 11.40 12.30
N HIS A 200 -11.82 11.30 11.96
CA HIS A 200 -11.24 10.08 11.42
C HIS A 200 -11.30 8.92 12.40
N ARG A 201 -10.90 9.11 13.67
CA ARG A 201 -10.92 8.04 14.68
C ARG A 201 -12.34 7.57 15.00
N ALA A 202 -13.29 8.49 15.08
CA ALA A 202 -14.67 8.20 15.48
C ALA A 202 -15.41 7.20 14.55
N ARG A 203 -14.98 7.07 13.29
CA ARG A 203 -15.54 6.10 12.33
C ARG A 203 -14.82 4.75 12.32
N LEU A 204 -13.72 4.59 13.06
CA LEU A 204 -13.01 3.31 13.13
C LEU A 204 -13.66 2.42 14.21
N GLU A 205 -13.99 1.19 13.85
CA GLU A 205 -14.57 0.20 14.77
C GLU A 205 -13.45 -0.61 15.43
N GLU A 206 -13.41 -0.60 16.76
CA GLU A 206 -12.46 -1.39 17.55
C GLU A 206 -12.60 -2.88 17.26
N GLY A 207 -11.49 -3.62 17.24
CA GLY A 207 -11.45 -5.04 16.89
C GLY A 207 -11.54 -5.35 15.39
N LYS A 208 -12.14 -4.45 14.59
CA LYS A 208 -12.28 -4.61 13.14
C LYS A 208 -11.28 -3.80 12.33
N HIS A 209 -11.09 -2.52 12.66
CA HIS A 209 -10.22 -1.62 11.94
C HIS A 209 -8.91 -1.37 12.71
N TYR A 210 -7.81 -1.12 11.97
CA TYR A 210 -6.53 -0.73 12.57
C TYR A 210 -6.67 0.62 13.30
N GLN A 211 -6.28 0.66 14.57
CA GLN A 211 -6.47 1.82 15.47
C GLN A 211 -5.20 2.66 15.64
N GLY A 212 -4.04 2.18 15.17
CA GLY A 212 -2.77 2.89 15.29
C GLY A 212 -2.62 4.04 14.29
N GLU A 213 -1.50 4.77 14.38
CA GLU A 213 -1.16 5.79 13.39
C GLU A 213 -1.04 5.17 11.99
N SER A 214 -1.63 5.83 10.99
CA SER A 214 -1.70 5.31 9.63
C SER A 214 -1.80 6.45 8.63
N LEU A 215 -1.09 6.37 7.51
CA LEU A 215 -1.22 7.30 6.38
C LEU A 215 -2.41 6.96 5.46
N LEU A 216 -3.26 6.00 5.81
CA LEU A 216 -4.47 5.69 5.05
C LEU A 216 -5.45 6.87 4.89
N PRO A 217 -5.56 7.86 5.82
CA PRO A 217 -6.32 9.08 5.57
C PRO A 217 -5.80 9.88 4.37
N VAL A 218 -4.49 9.87 4.11
CA VAL A 218 -3.90 10.49 2.91
C VAL A 218 -4.32 9.73 1.65
N TYR A 219 -4.41 8.39 1.71
CA TYR A 219 -4.94 7.59 0.62
C TYR A 219 -6.40 7.93 0.31
N GLU A 220 -7.23 8.10 1.33
CA GLU A 220 -8.65 8.46 1.17
C GLU A 220 -8.81 9.88 0.62
N LEU A 221 -8.03 10.84 1.11
CA LEU A 221 -7.95 12.19 0.54
C LEU A 221 -7.64 12.14 -0.96
N MET A 222 -6.70 11.28 -1.39
CA MET A 222 -6.40 11.13 -2.82
C MET A 222 -7.54 10.50 -3.64
N GLN A 223 -8.52 9.86 -3.02
CA GLN A 223 -9.67 9.30 -3.76
C GLN A 223 -10.73 10.36 -4.08
N ILE A 224 -10.80 11.43 -3.29
CA ILE A 224 -11.85 12.45 -3.39
C ILE A 224 -11.45 13.68 -4.22
N ILE A 225 -10.17 13.84 -4.54
CA ILE A 225 -9.63 14.94 -5.36
C ILE A 225 -9.33 14.57 -6.82
#